data_AF-A0A8T5MK48-F1
#
_entry.id   AF-A0A8T5MK48-F1
#
_cell.length_a   1.000
_cell.length_b   1.000
_cell.length_c   1.000
_cell.angle_alpha   90.00
_cell.angle_beta   90.00
_cell.angle_gamma   90.00
#
_symmetry.space_group_name_H-M   'P 1'
#
loop_
_entity.id
_entity.type
_entity.pdbx_description
1 polymer ?
#
loop_
_entity_poly.entity_id
_entity_poly.type
_entity_poly.pdbx_seq_one_letter_code
_entity_poly.pdbx_strand_id
1 'polypeptide(L)'
;MDTEERLKLIREVGEEIIGEEELREMLESGKELIAYDGFEPSGKIHIAQGILRAINVNKMTKAGVRFKFWVADWFALMNNKMGGDLDKIKTVGKYFIEVWKACGMDLERVEFLWASDVMNDTDYWLKVINIGRINTVTRITRCAQIMGRSEKDTLSAAQIFYPCMQCADIFHLEADITQLGMDQRKVNVLAREVAPKLGFKKPVVVSHHMLMGLGEPPKTELTGADAAIAKKMSKSSPDSAIFMTDTTEEINRKIKKAYCPEKITEDNPVMEYCKYIISEKFPIMEIKRPEKFGGNLEIHGYDELVKIYTAGELHPMDLKQAVAHYIDEMLKPVREHFEKNTKARELFEKVQSFEVTR
;
A
#
# COMPACT_ATOMS: atom_id res chain seq x y z
N MET A 1 25.77 -0.86 -5.45
CA MET A 1 25.31 -0.93 -4.05
C MET A 1 25.76 -2.25 -3.48
N ASP A 2 26.38 -2.23 -2.30
CA ASP A 2 26.75 -3.46 -1.60
C ASP A 2 25.51 -4.09 -0.90
N THR A 3 25.68 -5.27 -0.30
CA THR A 3 24.61 -5.98 0.40
C THR A 3 24.00 -5.16 1.54
N GLU A 4 24.81 -4.44 2.32
CA GLU A 4 24.32 -3.72 3.50
C GLU A 4 23.53 -2.47 3.09
N GLU A 5 23.96 -1.75 2.06
CA GLU A 5 23.21 -0.64 1.48
C GLU A 5 21.86 -1.11 0.91
N ARG A 6 21.84 -2.26 0.22
CA ARG A 6 20.60 -2.86 -0.30
C ARG A 6 19.66 -3.27 0.85
N LEU A 7 20.20 -3.89 1.88
CA LEU A 7 19.44 -4.31 3.05
C LEU A 7 18.86 -3.10 3.81
N LYS A 8 19.64 -2.02 3.95
CA LYS A 8 19.17 -0.76 4.54
C LYS A 8 17.98 -0.19 3.79
N LEU A 9 18.03 -0.13 2.45
CA LEU A 9 16.88 0.34 1.65
C LEU A 9 15.63 -0.52 1.87
N ILE A 10 15.77 -1.84 1.98
CA ILE A 10 14.64 -2.74 2.20
C ILE A 10 14.09 -2.59 3.64
N ARG A 11 14.95 -2.37 4.63
CA ARG A 11 14.54 -2.06 6.02
C ARG A 11 13.74 -0.76 6.12
N GLU A 12 14.03 0.23 5.29
CA GLU A 12 13.23 1.46 5.25
C GLU A 12 11.81 1.25 4.68
N VAL A 13 11.58 0.16 3.95
CA VAL A 13 10.26 -0.22 3.41
C VAL A 13 9.44 -1.03 4.41
N GLY A 14 10.09 -1.96 5.12
CA GLY A 14 9.43 -2.88 6.04
C GLY A 14 9.27 -2.30 7.44
N GLU A 15 8.03 -2.23 7.93
CA GLU A 15 7.76 -2.12 9.37
C GLU A 15 8.10 -3.42 10.09
N GLU A 16 7.91 -4.56 9.42
CA GLU A 16 8.34 -5.88 9.89
C GLU A 16 9.03 -6.64 8.74
N ILE A 17 10.15 -7.29 9.06
CA ILE A 17 10.82 -8.23 8.16
C ILE A 17 10.87 -9.62 8.82
N ILE A 18 10.28 -10.63 8.17
CA ILE A 18 10.36 -12.03 8.60
C ILE A 18 11.29 -12.77 7.65
N GLY A 19 12.42 -13.26 8.17
CA GLY A 19 13.46 -13.91 7.38
C GLY A 19 14.57 -12.96 6.94
N GLU A 20 15.01 -12.05 7.81
CA GLU A 20 16.02 -11.04 7.46
C GLU A 20 17.40 -11.64 7.15
N GLU A 21 17.82 -12.69 7.88
CA GLU A 21 19.04 -13.42 7.53
C GLU A 21 18.90 -14.15 6.18
N GLU A 22 17.73 -14.74 5.91
CA GLU A 22 17.42 -15.35 4.61
C GLU A 22 17.49 -14.29 3.49
N LEU A 23 17.02 -13.07 3.75
CA LEU A 23 17.14 -11.94 2.84
C LEU A 23 18.59 -11.55 2.58
N ARG A 24 19.42 -11.46 3.63
CA ARG A 24 20.86 -11.20 3.48
C ARG A 24 21.53 -12.23 2.59
N GLU A 25 21.32 -13.51 2.87
CA GLU A 25 21.86 -14.63 2.06
C GLU A 25 21.40 -14.53 0.60
N MET A 26 20.12 -14.21 0.37
CA MET A 26 19.58 -14.01 -0.98
C MET A 26 20.25 -12.84 -1.70
N LEU A 27 20.47 -11.71 -1.01
CA LEU A 27 21.15 -10.55 -1.58
C LEU A 27 22.62 -10.84 -1.92
N GLU A 28 23.31 -11.61 -1.07
CA GLU A 28 24.71 -12.04 -1.26
C GLU A 28 24.88 -13.07 -2.38
N SER A 29 23.85 -13.89 -2.62
CA SER A 29 23.88 -14.90 -3.70
C SER A 29 24.02 -14.32 -5.11
N GLY A 30 23.74 -13.01 -5.28
CA GLY A 30 23.73 -12.35 -6.58
C GLY A 30 22.55 -12.71 -7.48
N LYS A 31 21.61 -13.55 -7.00
CA LYS A 31 20.35 -13.84 -7.70
C LYS A 31 19.53 -12.55 -7.84
N GLU A 32 18.92 -12.37 -9.00
CA GLU A 32 17.87 -11.35 -9.16
C GLU A 32 16.63 -11.78 -8.36
N LEU A 33 16.26 -10.96 -7.37
CA LEU A 33 15.15 -11.24 -6.46
C LEU A 33 13.84 -10.69 -7.03
N ILE A 34 12.74 -11.39 -6.79
CA ILE A 34 11.40 -10.97 -7.18
C ILE A 34 10.59 -10.61 -5.94
N ALA A 35 10.11 -9.38 -5.89
CA ALA A 35 9.08 -8.93 -4.96
C ALA A 35 7.74 -8.76 -5.67
N TYR A 36 6.64 -8.85 -4.92
CA TYR A 36 5.33 -8.51 -5.44
C TYR A 36 4.44 -7.84 -4.40
N ASP A 37 3.45 -7.08 -4.89
CA ASP A 37 2.31 -6.57 -4.11
C ASP A 37 1.02 -6.69 -4.95
N GLY A 38 -0.09 -7.00 -4.28
CA GLY A 38 -1.36 -7.32 -4.91
C GLY A 38 -2.47 -6.36 -4.54
N PHE A 39 -3.28 -5.98 -5.52
CA PHE A 39 -4.32 -4.96 -5.36
C PHE A 39 -5.64 -5.40 -5.94
N GLU A 40 -6.69 -5.46 -5.10
CA GLU A 40 -8.07 -5.58 -5.55
C GLU A 40 -8.53 -4.30 -6.27
N PRO A 41 -8.88 -4.36 -7.57
CA PRO A 41 -9.46 -3.21 -8.28
C PRO A 41 -10.87 -2.93 -7.78
N SER A 42 -10.99 -1.99 -6.85
CA SER A 42 -12.17 -1.84 -5.97
C SER A 42 -12.73 -0.40 -5.88
N GLY A 43 -12.36 0.48 -6.81
CA GLY A 43 -12.82 1.87 -6.86
C GLY A 43 -11.66 2.83 -7.06
N LYS A 44 -11.72 4.01 -6.46
CA LYS A 44 -10.63 5.00 -6.52
C LYS A 44 -9.37 4.49 -5.80
N ILE A 45 -8.21 4.90 -6.29
CA ILE A 45 -6.91 4.61 -5.67
C ILE A 45 -6.53 5.75 -4.73
N HIS A 46 -6.17 5.41 -3.49
CA HIS A 46 -5.75 6.38 -2.49
C HIS A 46 -4.24 6.52 -2.40
N ILE A 47 -3.77 7.56 -1.73
CA ILE A 47 -2.36 7.96 -1.70
C ILE A 47 -1.42 6.86 -1.22
N ALA A 48 -1.86 6.02 -0.27
CA ALA A 48 -1.06 4.87 0.18
C ALA A 48 -0.85 3.81 -0.92
N GLN A 49 -1.85 3.58 -1.78
CA GLN A 49 -1.78 2.64 -2.92
C GLN A 49 -1.05 3.24 -4.13
N GLY A 50 -0.94 4.57 -4.22
CA GLY A 50 -0.24 5.27 -5.30
C GLY A 50 1.16 5.75 -4.87
N ILE A 51 1.24 6.93 -4.25
CA ILE A 51 2.52 7.59 -3.91
C ILE A 51 3.37 6.77 -2.94
N LEU A 52 2.83 6.37 -1.78
CA LEU A 52 3.61 5.58 -0.80
C LEU A 52 4.08 4.27 -1.44
N ARG A 53 3.19 3.65 -2.23
CA ARG A 53 3.52 2.43 -2.94
C ARG A 53 4.66 2.64 -3.93
N ALA A 54 4.66 3.73 -4.70
CA ALA A 54 5.73 4.09 -5.62
C ALA A 54 7.05 4.37 -4.90
N ILE A 55 7.04 5.08 -3.77
CA ILE A 55 8.22 5.32 -2.92
C ILE A 55 8.86 3.99 -2.52
N ASN A 56 8.06 3.09 -1.93
CA ASN A 56 8.55 1.81 -1.46
C ASN A 56 9.04 0.92 -2.62
N VAL A 57 8.35 0.90 -3.76
CA VAL A 57 8.80 0.14 -4.94
C VAL A 57 10.12 0.68 -5.47
N ASN A 58 10.28 2.00 -5.56
CA ASN A 58 11.52 2.62 -5.99
C ASN A 58 12.69 2.27 -5.06
N LYS A 59 12.47 2.11 -3.75
CA LYS A 59 13.51 1.60 -2.82
C LYS A 59 13.87 0.14 -3.12
N MET A 60 12.87 -0.71 -3.35
CA MET A 60 13.07 -2.13 -3.72
C MET A 60 13.82 -2.25 -5.05
N THR A 61 13.44 -1.50 -6.09
CA THR A 61 14.10 -1.55 -7.41
C THR A 61 15.52 -1.00 -7.37
N LYS A 62 15.77 0.07 -6.60
CA LYS A 62 17.14 0.55 -6.31
C LYS A 62 17.99 -0.50 -5.59
N ALA A 63 17.38 -1.29 -4.70
CA ALA A 63 18.04 -2.44 -4.08
C ALA A 63 18.23 -3.64 -5.03
N GLY A 64 17.95 -3.49 -6.33
CA GLY A 64 18.14 -4.51 -7.35
C GLY A 64 17.05 -5.59 -7.39
N VAL A 65 15.89 -5.33 -6.78
CA VAL A 65 14.76 -6.26 -6.76
C VAL A 65 13.82 -5.96 -7.92
N ARG A 66 13.38 -6.99 -8.66
CA ARG A 66 12.29 -6.87 -9.63
C ARG A 66 10.96 -6.85 -8.91
N PHE A 67 10.03 -6.01 -9.35
CA PHE A 67 8.75 -5.83 -8.67
C PHE A 67 7.57 -6.18 -9.57
N LYS A 68 6.72 -7.10 -9.13
CA LYS A 68 5.48 -7.48 -9.80
C LYS A 68 4.29 -6.81 -9.13
N PHE A 69 3.57 -5.97 -9.85
CA PHE A 69 2.24 -5.50 -9.46
C PHE A 69 1.20 -6.52 -9.90
N TRP A 70 0.50 -7.08 -8.93
CA TRP A 70 -0.53 -8.08 -9.15
C TRP A 70 -1.91 -7.43 -9.14
N VAL A 71 -2.50 -7.25 -10.33
CA VAL A 71 -3.85 -6.75 -10.51
C VAL A 71 -4.83 -7.90 -10.24
N ALA A 72 -5.32 -7.93 -9.00
CA ALA A 72 -6.03 -9.04 -8.40
C ALA A 72 -7.54 -9.01 -8.76
N ASP A 73 -7.87 -9.10 -10.04
CA ASP A 73 -9.23 -8.93 -10.56
C ASP A 73 -10.19 -10.06 -10.14
N TRP A 74 -9.76 -11.32 -10.19
CA TRP A 74 -10.55 -12.44 -9.65
C TRP A 74 -10.71 -12.37 -8.12
N PHE A 75 -9.71 -11.85 -7.40
CA PHE A 75 -9.83 -11.63 -5.96
C PHE A 75 -10.86 -10.54 -5.64
N ALA A 76 -10.86 -9.44 -6.38
CA ALA A 76 -11.88 -8.41 -6.26
C ALA A 76 -13.29 -8.97 -6.57
N LEU A 77 -13.42 -9.87 -7.55
CA LEU A 77 -14.67 -10.58 -7.84
C LEU A 77 -15.11 -11.46 -6.66
N MET A 78 -14.21 -12.26 -6.10
CA MET A 78 -14.48 -13.13 -4.95
C MET A 78 -14.85 -12.36 -3.69
N ASN A 79 -14.34 -11.13 -3.55
CA ASN A 79 -14.67 -10.22 -2.45
C ASN A 79 -15.81 -9.24 -2.80
N ASN A 80 -16.58 -9.54 -3.86
CA ASN A 80 -17.77 -8.81 -4.30
C ASN A 80 -17.58 -7.31 -4.57
N LYS A 81 -16.38 -6.91 -5.00
CA LYS A 81 -16.09 -5.52 -5.36
C LYS A 81 -16.79 -5.14 -6.64
N MET A 82 -17.14 -3.86 -6.78
CA MET A 82 -17.84 -3.31 -7.95
C MET A 82 -19.15 -4.06 -8.30
N GLY A 83 -19.80 -4.67 -7.30
CA GLY A 83 -21.04 -5.43 -7.43
C GLY A 83 -20.83 -6.83 -7.98
N GLY A 84 -19.60 -7.36 -7.93
CA GLY A 84 -19.26 -8.63 -8.56
C GLY A 84 -19.16 -8.53 -10.09
N ASP A 85 -19.00 -7.33 -10.63
CA ASP A 85 -18.93 -7.06 -12.07
C ASP A 85 -17.46 -7.07 -12.53
N LEU A 86 -17.05 -8.17 -13.18
CA LEU A 86 -15.66 -8.36 -13.60
C LEU A 86 -15.22 -7.32 -14.66
N ASP A 87 -16.12 -6.82 -15.50
CA ASP A 87 -15.77 -5.82 -16.51
C ASP A 87 -15.50 -4.46 -15.86
N LYS A 88 -16.28 -4.10 -14.83
CA LYS A 88 -15.98 -2.91 -14.01
C LYS A 88 -14.66 -3.08 -13.26
N ILE A 89 -14.42 -4.25 -12.65
CA ILE A 89 -13.16 -4.55 -11.97
C ILE A 89 -11.97 -4.41 -12.94
N LYS A 90 -12.05 -4.98 -14.14
CA LYS A 90 -11.00 -4.85 -15.16
C LYS A 90 -10.82 -3.40 -15.63
N THR A 91 -11.89 -2.62 -15.69
CA THR A 91 -11.79 -1.18 -15.99
C THR A 91 -11.05 -0.43 -14.88
N VAL A 92 -11.35 -0.72 -13.61
CA VAL A 92 -10.63 -0.16 -12.45
C VAL A 92 -9.16 -0.59 -12.44
N GLY A 93 -8.86 -1.85 -12.79
CA GLY A 93 -7.48 -2.34 -12.83
C GLY A 93 -6.64 -1.60 -13.87
N LYS A 94 -7.20 -1.32 -15.05
CA LYS A 94 -6.55 -0.48 -16.08
C LYS A 94 -6.32 0.95 -15.58
N TYR A 95 -7.30 1.51 -14.87
CA TYR A 95 -7.16 2.82 -14.22
C TYR A 95 -6.01 2.83 -13.18
N PHE A 96 -5.88 1.78 -12.36
CA PHE A 96 -4.77 1.67 -11.38
C PHE A 96 -3.41 1.65 -12.07
N ILE A 97 -3.27 0.87 -13.16
CA ILE A 97 -2.03 0.82 -13.95
C ILE A 97 -1.65 2.22 -14.46
N GLU A 98 -2.61 2.98 -14.99
CA GLU A 98 -2.34 4.34 -15.46
C GLU A 98 -1.94 5.29 -14.33
N VAL A 99 -2.52 5.14 -13.13
CA VAL A 99 -2.09 5.90 -11.94
C VAL A 99 -0.65 5.55 -11.55
N TRP A 100 -0.31 4.26 -11.44
CA TRP A 100 1.05 3.84 -11.04
C TRP A 100 2.12 4.32 -12.01
N LYS A 101 1.85 4.27 -13.32
CA LYS A 101 2.74 4.82 -14.36
C LYS A 101 2.98 6.33 -14.17
N ALA A 102 1.99 7.07 -13.68
CA ALA A 102 2.09 8.51 -13.46
C ALA A 102 2.67 8.90 -12.07
N CYS A 103 2.95 7.94 -11.18
CA CYS A 103 3.46 8.21 -9.83
C CYS A 103 4.98 8.41 -9.75
N GLY A 104 5.70 8.40 -10.88
CA GLY A 104 7.17 8.50 -10.90
C GLY A 104 7.86 7.22 -10.41
N MET A 105 7.24 6.06 -10.69
CA MET A 105 7.84 4.75 -10.45
C MET A 105 8.86 4.43 -11.53
N ASP A 106 9.99 3.83 -11.16
CA ASP A 106 10.93 3.27 -12.14
C ASP A 106 10.34 1.99 -12.75
N LEU A 107 9.89 2.10 -14.01
CA LEU A 107 9.19 1.03 -14.68
C LEU A 107 10.12 -0.03 -15.30
N GLU A 108 11.45 0.18 -15.35
CA GLU A 108 12.37 -0.77 -15.99
C GLU A 108 12.40 -2.13 -15.29
N ARG A 109 12.19 -2.12 -13.97
CA ARG A 109 12.17 -3.32 -13.11
C ARG A 109 10.78 -3.66 -12.59
N VAL A 110 9.74 -3.05 -13.16
CA VAL A 110 8.35 -3.23 -12.74
C VAL A 110 7.54 -3.93 -13.82
N GLU A 111 6.79 -4.95 -13.41
CA GLU A 111 5.88 -5.70 -14.27
C GLU A 111 4.46 -5.62 -13.74
N PHE A 112 3.48 -5.37 -14.59
CA PHE A 112 2.05 -5.43 -14.24
C PHE A 112 1.46 -6.74 -14.76
N LEU A 113 0.94 -7.56 -13.85
CA LEU A 113 0.36 -8.87 -14.15
C LEU A 113 -1.10 -8.90 -13.72
N TRP A 114 -1.95 -9.57 -14.51
CA TRP A 114 -3.36 -9.76 -14.20
C TRP A 114 -3.60 -11.15 -13.63
N ALA A 115 -4.32 -11.22 -12.51
CA ALA A 115 -4.67 -12.49 -11.88
C ALA A 115 -5.41 -13.41 -12.85
N SER A 116 -6.42 -12.91 -13.56
CA SER A 116 -7.15 -13.74 -14.54
C SER A 116 -6.28 -14.36 -15.63
N ASP A 117 -5.20 -13.68 -16.04
CA ASP A 117 -4.36 -14.12 -17.16
C ASP A 117 -3.40 -15.22 -16.71
N VAL A 118 -2.83 -15.06 -15.51
CA VAL A 118 -1.89 -16.01 -14.92
C VAL A 118 -2.59 -17.24 -14.31
N MET A 119 -3.81 -17.09 -13.79
CA MET A 119 -4.59 -18.20 -13.23
C MET A 119 -5.24 -19.12 -14.27
N ASN A 120 -5.00 -18.90 -15.56
CA ASN A 120 -5.38 -19.81 -16.63
C ASN A 120 -4.46 -21.06 -16.70
N ASP A 121 -3.57 -21.24 -15.72
CA ASP A 121 -2.68 -22.39 -15.58
C ASP A 121 -3.27 -23.46 -14.64
N THR A 122 -3.26 -24.72 -15.08
CA THR A 122 -3.66 -25.86 -14.24
C THR A 122 -2.72 -26.04 -13.04
N ASP A 123 -1.43 -25.75 -13.21
CA ASP A 123 -0.43 -25.87 -12.14
C ASP A 123 -0.64 -24.82 -11.04
N TYR A 124 -1.27 -23.69 -11.35
CA TYR A 124 -1.71 -22.72 -10.34
C TYR A 124 -2.79 -23.35 -9.46
N TRP A 125 -3.84 -23.91 -10.06
CA TRP A 125 -4.95 -24.51 -9.32
C TRP A 125 -4.55 -25.74 -8.51
N LEU A 126 -3.61 -26.54 -9.01
CA LEU A 126 -3.06 -27.65 -8.22
C LEU A 126 -2.35 -27.17 -6.95
N LYS A 127 -1.67 -26.01 -6.98
CA LYS A 127 -1.09 -25.38 -5.79
C LYS A 127 -2.19 -24.95 -4.81
N VAL A 128 -3.25 -24.30 -5.30
CA VAL A 128 -4.41 -23.89 -4.47
C VAL A 128 -5.03 -25.09 -3.76
N ILE A 129 -5.29 -26.18 -4.49
CA ILE A 129 -5.87 -27.41 -3.92
C ILE A 129 -4.93 -28.03 -2.89
N ASN A 130 -3.62 -28.09 -3.16
CA ASN A 130 -2.66 -28.64 -2.22
C ASN A 130 -2.55 -27.81 -0.93
N ILE A 131 -2.59 -26.48 -1.04
CA ILE A 131 -2.63 -25.57 0.12
C ILE A 131 -3.89 -25.83 0.94
N GLY A 132 -5.05 -25.97 0.29
CA GLY A 132 -6.30 -26.32 0.97
C GLY A 132 -6.25 -27.70 1.64
N ARG A 133 -5.65 -28.71 0.99
CA ARG A 133 -5.54 -30.08 1.50
C ARG A 133 -4.74 -30.20 2.79
N ILE A 134 -3.71 -29.37 2.97
CA ILE A 134 -2.80 -29.45 4.13
C ILE A 134 -3.14 -28.46 5.25
N ASN A 135 -4.25 -27.71 5.12
CA ASN A 135 -4.71 -26.74 6.10
C ASN A 135 -6.17 -27.03 6.51
N THR A 136 -6.52 -26.70 7.74
CA THR A 136 -7.91 -26.75 8.19
C THR A 136 -8.67 -25.53 7.72
N VAL A 137 -9.99 -25.65 7.54
CA VAL A 137 -10.86 -24.50 7.25
C VAL A 137 -10.65 -23.38 8.27
N THR A 138 -10.59 -23.71 9.57
CA THR A 138 -10.31 -22.73 10.64
C THR A 138 -9.00 -21.97 10.42
N ARG A 139 -7.93 -22.63 9.97
CA ARG A 139 -6.64 -21.98 9.70
C ARG A 139 -6.74 -21.00 8.53
N ILE A 140 -7.54 -21.33 7.51
CA ILE A 140 -7.78 -20.48 6.34
C ILE A 140 -8.68 -19.30 6.70
N THR A 141 -9.77 -19.53 7.44
CA THR A 141 -10.67 -18.47 7.91
C THR A 141 -9.93 -17.43 8.77
N ARG A 142 -8.90 -17.82 9.53
CA ARG A 142 -8.05 -16.87 10.29
C ARG A 142 -7.37 -15.80 9.42
N CYS A 143 -7.20 -16.08 8.14
CA CYS A 143 -6.66 -15.14 7.16
C CYS A 143 -7.73 -14.21 6.56
N ALA A 144 -9.00 -14.26 6.97
CA ALA A 144 -10.07 -13.44 6.39
C ALA A 144 -9.81 -11.92 6.44
N GLN A 145 -8.98 -11.46 7.39
CA GLN A 145 -8.60 -10.04 7.50
C GLN A 145 -7.87 -9.51 6.27
N ILE A 146 -7.18 -10.36 5.50
CA ILE A 146 -6.43 -9.96 4.30
C ILE A 146 -7.35 -9.35 3.22
N MET A 147 -8.63 -9.78 3.20
CA MET A 147 -9.68 -9.27 2.31
C MET A 147 -10.64 -8.30 3.03
N GLY A 148 -10.27 -7.80 4.22
CA GLY A 148 -11.07 -6.88 5.02
C GLY A 148 -12.31 -7.50 5.67
N ARG A 149 -12.30 -8.82 5.92
CA ARG A 149 -13.37 -9.58 6.59
C ARG A 149 -12.91 -10.07 7.96
N SER A 150 -13.86 -10.43 8.81
CA SER A 150 -13.61 -11.04 10.12
C SER A 150 -13.82 -12.55 10.07
N GLU A 151 -13.16 -13.28 10.97
CA GLU A 151 -13.41 -14.71 11.20
C GLU A 151 -14.84 -15.01 11.67
N LYS A 152 -15.51 -13.98 12.21
CA LYS A 152 -16.90 -14.06 12.70
C LYS A 152 -17.94 -13.77 11.61
N ASP A 153 -17.51 -13.27 10.45
CA ASP A 153 -18.42 -12.96 9.35
C ASP A 153 -18.91 -14.24 8.68
N THR A 154 -20.11 -14.20 8.11
CA THR A 154 -20.57 -15.26 7.21
C THR A 154 -19.80 -15.15 5.89
N LEU A 155 -18.86 -16.06 5.68
CA LEU A 155 -18.03 -16.10 4.46
C LEU A 155 -18.68 -16.96 3.38
N SER A 156 -18.62 -16.50 2.13
CA SER A 156 -18.92 -17.33 0.96
C SER A 156 -17.83 -18.40 0.76
N ALA A 157 -18.14 -19.46 0.00
CA ALA A 157 -17.13 -20.46 -0.34
C ALA A 157 -15.94 -19.84 -1.10
N ALA A 158 -16.20 -18.88 -1.99
CA ALA A 158 -15.14 -18.13 -2.66
C ALA A 158 -14.22 -17.41 -1.66
N GLN A 159 -14.78 -16.78 -0.64
CA GLN A 159 -14.01 -16.12 0.41
C GLN A 159 -13.17 -17.09 1.27
N ILE A 160 -13.53 -18.37 1.32
CA ILE A 160 -12.69 -19.42 1.91
C ILE A 160 -11.56 -19.82 0.97
N PHE A 161 -11.78 -19.85 -0.35
CA PHE A 161 -10.70 -20.10 -1.32
C PHE A 161 -9.70 -18.95 -1.43
N TYR A 162 -10.13 -17.72 -1.14
CA TYR A 162 -9.31 -16.51 -1.31
C TYR A 162 -7.91 -16.64 -0.66
N PRO A 163 -7.75 -17.00 0.63
CA PRO A 163 -6.42 -17.07 1.22
C PRO A 163 -5.58 -18.24 0.67
N CYS A 164 -6.21 -19.32 0.21
CA CYS A 164 -5.51 -20.41 -0.48
C CYS A 164 -4.96 -19.92 -1.83
N MET A 165 -5.73 -19.13 -2.56
CA MET A 165 -5.33 -18.52 -3.82
C MET A 165 -4.20 -17.51 -3.63
N GLN A 166 -4.33 -16.58 -2.69
CA GLN A 166 -3.27 -15.59 -2.42
C GLN A 166 -1.99 -16.27 -1.90
N CYS A 167 -2.09 -17.38 -1.17
CA CYS A 167 -0.93 -18.17 -0.80
C CYS A 167 -0.29 -18.88 -2.00
N ALA A 168 -1.09 -19.32 -2.98
CA ALA A 168 -0.59 -19.93 -4.22
C ALA A 168 0.11 -18.90 -5.12
N ASP A 169 -0.39 -17.67 -5.18
CA ASP A 169 0.20 -16.56 -5.93
C ASP A 169 1.69 -16.40 -5.60
N ILE A 170 2.05 -16.45 -4.32
CA ILE A 170 3.44 -16.26 -3.86
C ILE A 170 4.39 -17.24 -4.56
N PHE A 171 4.00 -18.51 -4.64
CA PHE A 171 4.82 -19.54 -5.28
C PHE A 171 4.74 -19.50 -6.80
N HIS A 172 3.57 -19.17 -7.34
CA HIS A 172 3.35 -19.13 -8.77
C HIS A 172 4.00 -17.92 -9.44
N LEU A 173 4.06 -16.78 -8.75
CA LEU A 173 4.78 -15.58 -9.18
C LEU A 173 6.29 -15.68 -8.92
N GLU A 174 6.75 -16.78 -8.33
CA GLU A 174 8.14 -17.01 -7.92
C GLU A 174 8.67 -15.87 -7.04
N ALA A 175 7.82 -15.35 -6.14
CA ALA A 175 8.17 -14.25 -5.28
C ALA A 175 9.17 -14.72 -4.20
N ASP A 176 10.37 -14.15 -4.22
CA ASP A 176 11.35 -14.28 -3.14
C ASP A 176 10.95 -13.40 -1.95
N ILE A 177 10.30 -12.27 -2.21
CA ILE A 177 9.88 -11.29 -1.21
C ILE A 177 8.38 -11.00 -1.33
N THR A 178 7.61 -11.23 -0.26
CA THR A 178 6.24 -10.74 -0.16
C THR A 178 6.24 -9.32 0.42
N GLN A 179 6.14 -8.33 -0.46
CA GLN A 179 6.24 -6.92 -0.09
C GLN A 179 4.86 -6.24 -0.08
N LEU A 180 4.01 -6.67 0.85
CA LEU A 180 2.61 -6.24 1.01
C LEU A 180 2.42 -5.46 2.33
N GLY A 181 1.21 -4.94 2.59
CA GLY A 181 0.92 -4.24 3.85
C GLY A 181 0.93 -5.16 5.07
N MET A 182 1.04 -4.59 6.27
CA MET A 182 0.92 -5.34 7.54
C MET A 182 -0.40 -6.12 7.66
N ASP A 183 -1.46 -5.69 6.96
CA ASP A 183 -2.75 -6.40 6.94
C ASP A 183 -2.73 -7.72 6.14
N GLN A 184 -1.72 -7.92 5.28
CA GLN A 184 -1.52 -9.16 4.53
C GLN A 184 -0.61 -10.17 5.25
N ARG A 185 -0.08 -9.81 6.43
CA ARG A 185 0.90 -10.61 7.18
C ARG A 185 0.45 -12.06 7.41
N LYS A 186 -0.82 -12.29 7.73
CA LYS A 186 -1.33 -13.64 8.06
C LYS A 186 -1.20 -14.65 6.92
N VAL A 187 -1.42 -14.24 5.67
CA VAL A 187 -1.25 -15.13 4.50
C VAL A 187 0.22 -15.28 4.12
N ASN A 188 1.03 -14.24 4.33
CA ASN A 188 2.49 -14.33 4.12
C ASN A 188 3.14 -15.32 5.12
N VAL A 189 2.68 -15.34 6.37
CA VAL A 189 3.10 -16.34 7.37
C VAL A 189 2.57 -17.73 7.00
N LEU A 190 1.32 -17.85 6.52
CA LEU A 190 0.80 -19.10 5.99
C LEU A 190 1.70 -19.65 4.86
N ALA A 191 2.13 -18.79 3.94
CA ALA A 191 3.03 -19.16 2.85
C ALA A 191 4.35 -19.76 3.38
N ARG A 192 4.95 -19.14 4.40
CA ARG A 192 6.17 -19.68 5.05
C ARG A 192 5.94 -21.02 5.74
N GLU A 193 4.76 -21.25 6.32
CA GLU A 193 4.38 -22.52 6.97
C GLU A 193 4.15 -23.64 5.95
N VAL A 194 3.54 -23.33 4.79
CA VAL A 194 3.22 -24.33 3.77
C VAL A 194 4.40 -24.63 2.83
N ALA A 195 5.30 -23.66 2.61
CA ALA A 195 6.43 -23.79 1.70
C ALA A 195 7.23 -25.09 1.88
N PRO A 196 7.74 -25.44 3.09
CA PRO A 196 8.51 -26.68 3.26
C PRO A 196 7.69 -27.96 3.07
N LYS A 197 6.36 -27.91 3.30
CA LYS A 197 5.47 -29.07 3.14
C LYS A 197 5.19 -29.37 1.66
N LEU A 198 5.29 -28.36 0.80
CA LEU A 198 5.02 -28.44 -0.62
C LEU A 198 6.28 -28.37 -1.48
N GLY A 199 7.46 -28.33 -0.86
CA GLY A 199 8.75 -28.28 -1.57
C GLY A 199 9.10 -26.91 -2.16
N PHE A 200 8.47 -25.83 -1.69
CA PHE A 200 8.80 -24.47 -2.10
C PHE A 200 9.83 -23.83 -1.16
N LYS A 201 10.55 -22.83 -1.68
CA LYS A 201 11.38 -21.95 -0.87
C LYS A 201 10.50 -21.05 0.00
N LYS A 202 10.96 -20.74 1.21
CA LYS A 202 10.27 -19.79 2.08
C LYS A 202 10.46 -18.37 1.51
N PRO A 203 9.39 -17.61 1.29
CA PRO A 203 9.50 -16.21 0.91
C PRO A 203 9.90 -15.36 2.14
N VAL A 204 10.72 -14.35 1.93
CA VAL A 204 10.95 -13.28 2.92
C VAL A 204 9.71 -12.41 2.98
N VAL A 205 9.23 -12.07 4.18
CA VAL A 205 8.11 -11.13 4.34
C VAL A 205 8.67 -9.75 4.63
N VAL A 206 8.29 -8.75 3.84
CA VAL A 206 8.65 -7.33 4.09
C VAL A 206 7.35 -6.54 4.13
N SER A 207 6.74 -6.50 5.32
CA SER A 207 5.45 -5.87 5.52
C SER A 207 5.59 -4.38 5.76
N HIS A 208 4.98 -3.56 4.91
CA HIS A 208 5.06 -2.10 5.02
C HIS A 208 3.98 -1.51 5.92
N HIS A 209 4.27 -0.30 6.39
CA HIS A 209 3.42 0.46 7.29
C HIS A 209 2.05 0.83 6.69
N MET A 210 0.99 0.71 7.49
CA MET A 210 -0.38 1.04 7.07
C MET A 210 -0.69 2.50 7.36
N LEU A 211 -0.66 3.36 6.33
CA LEU A 211 -0.96 4.78 6.46
C LEU A 211 -2.36 5.02 7.07
N MET A 212 -2.41 5.85 8.11
CA MET A 212 -3.62 6.23 8.82
C MET A 212 -4.60 6.99 7.92
N GLY A 213 -5.89 6.81 8.22
CA GLY A 213 -6.92 7.72 7.74
C GLY A 213 -6.75 9.11 8.34
N LEU A 214 -7.23 10.15 7.66
CA LEU A 214 -7.10 11.54 8.12
C LEU A 214 -7.93 11.87 9.37
N GLY A 215 -8.85 10.99 9.79
CA GLY A 215 -9.68 11.19 10.98
C GLY A 215 -8.92 10.96 12.29
N GLU A 216 -9.57 11.21 13.42
CA GLU A 216 -9.03 10.83 14.74
C GLU A 216 -8.91 9.29 14.80
N PRO A 217 -7.71 8.74 15.04
CA PRO A 217 -7.53 7.30 15.12
C PRO A 217 -8.37 6.71 16.27
N PRO A 218 -8.97 5.52 16.08
CA PRO A 218 -9.73 4.88 17.16
C PRO A 218 -8.80 4.55 18.33
N LYS A 219 -9.22 4.89 19.55
CA LYS A 219 -8.56 4.45 20.78
C LYS A 219 -8.74 2.94 20.90
N THR A 220 -7.64 2.20 20.88
CA THR A 220 -7.66 0.74 20.91
C THR A 220 -6.48 0.20 21.71
N GLU A 221 -6.72 -0.91 22.42
CA GLU A 221 -5.67 -1.69 23.10
C GLU A 221 -5.03 -2.73 22.15
N LEU A 222 -5.46 -2.78 20.89
CA LEU A 222 -4.88 -3.65 19.88
C LEU A 222 -3.41 -3.27 19.63
N THR A 223 -2.61 -4.26 19.24
CA THR A 223 -1.19 -4.09 18.91
C THR A 223 -0.85 -4.70 17.56
N GLY A 224 0.27 -4.29 16.97
CA GLY A 224 0.77 -4.82 15.71
C GLY A 224 -0.21 -4.67 14.54
N ALA A 225 -0.36 -5.74 13.74
CA ALA A 225 -1.17 -5.73 12.53
C ALA A 225 -2.65 -5.38 12.78
N ASP A 226 -3.23 -5.82 13.91
CA ASP A 226 -4.63 -5.53 14.23
C ASP A 226 -4.84 -4.03 14.54
N ALA A 227 -3.89 -3.39 15.23
CA ALA A 227 -3.92 -1.93 15.45
C ALA A 227 -3.78 -1.16 14.13
N ALA A 228 -2.84 -1.59 13.28
CA ALA A 228 -2.62 -1.00 11.97
C ALA A 228 -3.89 -1.10 11.09
N ILE A 229 -4.60 -2.24 11.12
CA ILE A 229 -5.87 -2.43 10.40
C ILE A 229 -6.97 -1.49 10.94
N ALA A 230 -7.04 -1.25 12.25
CA ALA A 230 -8.05 -0.38 12.84
C ALA A 230 -7.85 1.11 12.48
N LYS A 231 -6.59 1.55 12.35
CA LYS A 231 -6.23 2.95 12.10
C LYS A 231 -6.11 3.31 10.61
N LYS A 232 -5.98 2.33 9.71
CA LYS A 232 -5.73 2.56 8.29
C LYS A 232 -6.83 3.31 7.57
N MET A 233 -6.45 3.97 6.48
CA MET A 233 -7.35 4.62 5.53
C MET A 233 -8.37 3.63 4.93
N SER A 234 -9.62 4.07 4.79
CA SER A 234 -10.70 3.26 4.21
C SER A 234 -11.37 3.96 3.03
N LYS A 235 -11.57 3.23 1.93
CA LYS A 235 -12.30 3.71 0.75
C LYS A 235 -13.77 4.04 1.05
N SER A 236 -14.33 3.50 2.14
CA SER A 236 -15.72 3.72 2.54
C SER A 236 -15.95 5.09 3.20
N SER A 237 -14.91 5.81 3.60
CA SER A 237 -15.01 7.17 4.12
C SER A 237 -14.17 8.11 3.23
N PRO A 238 -14.77 8.73 2.21
CA PRO A 238 -14.04 9.54 1.22
C PRO A 238 -13.26 10.71 1.83
N ASP A 239 -13.72 11.26 2.95
CA ASP A 239 -13.04 12.35 3.66
C ASP A 239 -11.88 11.86 4.56
N SER A 240 -11.78 10.55 4.82
CA SER A 240 -10.64 9.97 5.54
C SER A 240 -9.44 9.67 4.63
N ALA A 241 -9.59 9.84 3.32
CA ALA A 241 -8.65 9.39 2.30
C ALA A 241 -8.30 10.49 1.29
N ILE A 242 -7.02 10.69 1.01
CA ILE A 242 -6.59 11.43 -0.19
C ILE A 242 -6.56 10.46 -1.38
N PHE A 243 -7.31 10.75 -2.43
CA PHE A 243 -7.27 10.00 -3.69
C PHE A 243 -6.26 10.59 -4.66
N MET A 244 -5.66 9.75 -5.50
CA MET A 244 -4.59 10.14 -6.41
C MET A 244 -5.00 11.15 -7.49
N THR A 245 -6.30 11.36 -7.66
CA THR A 245 -6.91 12.28 -8.61
C THR A 245 -7.73 13.36 -7.91
N ASP A 246 -7.61 13.52 -6.58
CA ASP A 246 -8.27 14.62 -5.87
C ASP A 246 -7.75 15.97 -6.41
N THR A 247 -8.65 16.95 -6.53
CA THR A 247 -8.27 18.31 -6.91
C THR A 247 -7.50 19.01 -5.79
N THR A 248 -6.81 20.10 -6.12
CA THR A 248 -6.15 20.95 -5.13
C THR A 248 -7.12 21.40 -4.03
N GLU A 249 -8.37 21.73 -4.37
CA GLU A 249 -9.41 22.10 -3.40
C GLU A 249 -9.80 20.94 -2.49
N GLU A 250 -9.93 19.72 -3.03
CA GLU A 250 -10.26 18.54 -2.26
C GLU A 250 -9.15 18.16 -1.28
N ILE A 251 -7.89 18.21 -1.72
CA ILE A 251 -6.71 17.96 -0.87
C ILE A 251 -6.69 18.97 0.28
N ASN A 252 -6.80 20.26 -0.02
CA ASN A 252 -6.82 21.32 0.99
C ASN A 252 -7.98 21.13 1.98
N ARG A 253 -9.19 20.81 1.49
CA ARG A 253 -10.37 20.59 2.32
C ARG A 253 -10.18 19.41 3.28
N LYS A 254 -9.64 18.28 2.79
CA LYS A 254 -9.43 17.06 3.57
C LYS A 254 -8.33 17.23 4.61
N ILE A 255 -7.16 17.76 4.22
CA ILE A 255 -6.03 17.98 5.14
C ILE A 255 -6.37 19.04 6.20
N LYS A 256 -7.11 20.10 5.85
CA LYS A 256 -7.57 21.09 6.83
C LYS A 256 -8.39 20.45 7.95
N LYS A 257 -9.24 19.48 7.63
CA LYS A 257 -10.08 18.73 8.58
C LYS A 257 -9.36 17.59 9.29
N ALA A 258 -8.15 17.22 8.86
CA ALA A 258 -7.45 16.06 9.40
C ALA A 258 -7.17 16.19 10.91
N TYR A 259 -7.10 15.07 11.61
CA TYR A 259 -6.65 15.03 12.99
C TYR A 259 -5.18 15.42 13.07
N CYS A 260 -4.87 16.45 13.86
CA CYS A 260 -3.52 16.96 14.04
C CYS A 260 -3.44 17.73 15.37
N PRO A 261 -3.42 17.01 16.50
CA PRO A 261 -3.34 17.62 17.82
C PRO A 261 -2.00 18.36 18.00
N GLU A 262 -2.05 19.53 18.62
CA GLU A 262 -0.86 20.37 18.87
C GLU A 262 0.17 19.63 19.72
N LYS A 263 1.46 19.70 19.34
CA LYS A 263 2.61 19.11 20.04
C LYS A 263 2.62 17.58 20.18
N ILE A 264 1.61 16.89 19.67
CA ILE A 264 1.47 15.43 19.75
C ILE A 264 1.79 14.81 18.39
N THR A 265 2.81 13.98 18.35
CA THR A 265 3.26 13.28 17.12
C THR A 265 2.73 11.87 17.01
N GLU A 266 2.43 11.24 18.15
CA GLU A 266 1.83 9.90 18.22
C GLU A 266 0.39 9.95 17.70
N ASP A 267 0.00 8.94 16.90
CA ASP A 267 -1.33 8.83 16.32
C ASP A 267 -1.81 10.12 15.62
N ASN A 268 -0.88 10.83 14.97
CA ASN A 268 -1.15 12.05 14.21
C ASN A 268 -0.98 11.80 12.70
N PRO A 269 -2.09 11.63 11.93
CA PRO A 269 -2.04 11.37 10.50
C PRO A 269 -1.24 12.41 9.72
N VAL A 270 -1.31 13.70 10.08
CA VAL A 270 -0.56 14.73 9.35
C VAL A 270 0.94 14.57 9.54
N MET A 271 1.40 14.25 10.76
CA MET A 271 2.81 13.94 11.03
C MET A 271 3.24 12.66 10.31
N GLU A 272 2.37 11.67 10.23
CA GLU A 272 2.66 10.40 9.56
C GLU A 272 2.86 10.58 8.04
N TYR A 273 2.05 11.44 7.40
CA TYR A 273 2.24 11.77 5.98
C TYR A 273 3.55 12.52 5.76
N CYS A 274 3.97 13.35 6.71
CA CYS A 274 5.29 13.97 6.67
C CYS A 274 6.41 12.91 6.69
N LYS A 275 6.28 11.90 7.55
CA LYS A 275 7.28 10.83 7.72
C LYS A 275 7.42 9.97 6.47
N TYR A 276 6.33 9.35 6.03
CA TYR A 276 6.39 8.27 5.04
C TYR A 276 6.20 8.74 3.59
N ILE A 277 5.76 9.98 3.37
CA ILE A 277 5.47 10.49 2.02
C ILE A 277 6.31 11.71 1.71
N ILE A 278 6.18 12.78 2.50
CA ILE A 278 6.78 14.08 2.14
C ILE A 278 8.30 14.02 2.29
N SER A 279 8.81 13.57 3.44
CA SER A 279 10.27 13.53 3.71
C SER A 279 11.04 12.62 2.76
N GLU A 280 10.37 11.63 2.17
CA GLU A 280 10.96 10.69 1.20
C GLU A 280 11.20 11.32 -0.18
N LYS A 281 10.45 12.38 -0.53
CA LYS A 281 10.58 13.08 -1.82
C LYS A 281 11.15 14.48 -1.67
N PHE A 282 10.92 15.12 -0.53
CA PHE A 282 11.33 16.49 -0.23
C PHE A 282 12.21 16.46 1.03
N PRO A 283 13.55 16.42 0.87
CA PRO A 283 14.48 16.44 2.01
C PRO A 283 14.35 17.72 2.84
N ILE A 284 13.86 18.80 2.24
CA ILE A 284 13.61 20.09 2.88
C ILE A 284 12.15 20.47 2.65
N MET A 285 11.43 20.72 3.74
CA MET A 285 10.05 21.18 3.73
C MET A 285 10.00 22.67 4.13
N GLU A 286 9.58 23.53 3.21
CA GLU A 286 9.36 24.95 3.45
C GLU A 286 7.94 25.17 3.99
N ILE A 287 7.83 25.79 5.17
CA ILE A 287 6.56 26.20 5.76
C ILE A 287 6.45 27.71 5.66
N LYS A 288 5.57 28.17 4.77
CA LYS A 288 5.29 29.59 4.57
C LYS A 288 4.30 30.08 5.62
N ARG A 289 4.75 31.00 6.48
CA ARG A 289 3.91 31.57 7.54
C ARG A 289 4.24 33.06 7.73
N PRO A 290 3.23 33.90 8.05
CA PRO A 290 3.45 35.32 8.34
C PRO A 290 4.51 35.57 9.43
N GLU A 291 5.23 36.70 9.33
CA GLU A 291 6.22 37.14 10.34
C GLU A 291 5.68 37.12 11.78
N LYS A 292 4.42 37.53 11.98
CA LYS A 292 3.75 37.50 13.29
C LYS A 292 3.57 36.10 13.89
N PHE A 293 3.78 35.05 13.10
CA PHE A 293 3.73 33.64 13.51
C PHE A 293 5.11 32.96 13.41
N GLY A 294 6.19 33.74 13.35
CA GLY A 294 7.57 33.25 13.38
C GLY A 294 8.26 33.12 12.01
N GLY A 295 7.71 33.72 10.96
CA GLY A 295 8.32 33.80 9.62
C GLY A 295 8.48 32.44 8.92
N ASN A 296 8.90 32.41 7.66
CA ASN A 296 9.06 31.13 6.95
C ASN A 296 10.04 30.19 7.68
N LEU A 297 9.75 28.89 7.68
CA LEU A 297 10.63 27.85 8.21
C LEU A 297 11.11 26.93 7.09
N GLU A 298 12.35 26.49 7.18
CA GLU A 298 12.87 25.34 6.44
C GLU A 298 13.07 24.20 7.43
N ILE A 299 12.55 23.02 7.11
CA ILE A 299 12.63 21.83 7.96
C ILE A 299 13.39 20.74 7.21
N HIS A 300 14.53 20.32 7.73
CA HIS A 300 15.42 19.33 7.16
C HIS A 300 15.09 17.93 7.70
N GLY A 301 14.16 17.26 7.01
CA GLY A 301 13.74 15.90 7.33
C GLY A 301 12.81 15.78 8.53
N TYR A 302 12.38 14.54 8.78
CA TYR A 302 11.31 14.27 9.74
C TYR A 302 11.73 14.48 11.21
N ASP A 303 12.98 14.20 11.56
CA ASP A 303 13.46 14.33 12.94
C ASP A 303 13.47 15.79 13.41
N GLU A 304 13.78 16.74 12.52
CA GLU A 304 13.68 18.17 12.83
C GLU A 304 12.22 18.60 12.97
N LEU A 305 11.33 18.12 12.09
CA LEU A 305 9.89 18.38 12.19
C LEU A 305 9.35 17.97 13.57
N VAL A 306 9.72 16.78 14.06
CA VAL A 306 9.30 16.29 15.37
C VAL A 306 9.74 17.23 16.49
N LYS A 307 10.99 17.70 16.48
CA LYS A 307 11.51 18.62 17.50
C LYS A 307 10.74 19.94 17.54
N ILE A 308 10.57 20.58 16.38
CA ILE A 308 9.89 21.88 16.28
C ILE A 308 8.40 21.75 16.63
N TYR A 309 7.75 20.67 16.17
CA TYR A 309 6.33 20.45 16.44
C TYR A 309 6.05 20.16 17.92
N THR A 310 6.86 19.30 18.56
CA THR A 310 6.72 18.97 20.00
C THR A 310 7.07 20.15 20.90
N ALA A 311 8.00 21.01 20.51
CA ALA A 311 8.30 22.27 21.20
C ALA A 311 7.12 23.28 21.15
N GLY A 312 6.19 23.11 20.21
CA GLY A 312 5.11 24.06 19.95
C GLY A 312 5.54 25.27 19.13
N GLU A 313 6.68 25.17 18.45
CA GLU A 313 7.20 26.22 17.56
C GLU A 313 6.53 26.21 16.19
N LEU A 314 5.83 25.12 15.85
CA LEU A 314 5.04 24.97 14.63
C LEU A 314 3.57 24.66 14.98
N HIS A 315 2.67 25.54 14.58
CA HIS A 315 1.24 25.35 14.80
C HIS A 315 0.63 24.34 13.81
N PRO A 316 -0.34 23.49 14.22
CA PRO A 316 -0.94 22.46 13.35
C PRO A 316 -1.54 22.99 12.05
N MET A 317 -2.07 24.22 12.05
CA MET A 317 -2.65 24.81 10.84
C MET A 317 -1.59 25.11 9.78
N ASP A 318 -0.41 25.57 10.18
CA ASP A 318 0.69 25.86 9.25
C ASP A 318 1.26 24.56 8.70
N LEU A 319 1.42 23.55 9.55
CA LEU A 319 1.82 22.20 9.13
C LEU A 319 0.81 21.61 8.12
N LYS A 320 -0.49 21.69 8.40
CA LYS A 320 -1.54 21.22 7.49
C LYS A 320 -1.48 21.91 6.12
N GLN A 321 -1.24 23.21 6.08
CA GLN A 321 -1.14 23.95 4.82
C GLN A 321 0.09 23.51 4.02
N ALA A 322 1.24 23.36 4.67
CA ALA A 322 2.45 22.84 4.03
C ALA A 322 2.22 21.41 3.50
N VAL A 323 1.65 20.53 4.32
CA VAL A 323 1.34 19.15 3.94
C VAL A 323 0.40 19.09 2.74
N ALA A 324 -0.65 19.90 2.73
CA ALA A 324 -1.57 19.97 1.59
C ALA A 324 -0.86 20.42 0.31
N HIS A 325 0.03 21.41 0.40
CA HIS A 325 0.84 21.88 -0.74
C HIS A 325 1.75 20.77 -1.29
N TYR A 326 2.53 20.11 -0.44
CA TYR A 326 3.45 19.07 -0.89
C TYR A 326 2.74 17.84 -1.45
N ILE A 327 1.61 17.43 -0.85
CA ILE A 327 0.76 16.38 -1.42
C ILE A 327 0.24 16.80 -2.79
N ASP A 328 -0.20 18.05 -2.95
CA ASP A 328 -0.71 18.55 -4.22
C ASP A 328 0.36 18.52 -5.32
N GLU A 329 1.58 18.94 -5.02
CA GLU A 329 2.74 18.84 -5.92
C GLU A 329 3.05 17.39 -6.31
N MET A 330 2.89 16.44 -5.39
CA MET A 330 3.09 15.01 -5.67
C MET A 330 2.01 14.41 -6.57
N LEU A 331 0.76 14.87 -6.44
CA LEU A 331 -0.38 14.38 -7.21
C LEU A 331 -0.53 15.08 -8.56
N LYS A 332 0.10 16.25 -8.74
CA LYS A 332 0.05 17.02 -9.99
C LYS A 332 0.43 16.20 -11.24
N PRO A 333 1.52 15.42 -11.29
CA PRO A 333 1.83 14.60 -12.47
C PRO A 333 0.74 13.57 -12.79
N VAL A 334 0.07 13.03 -11.77
CA VAL A 334 -1.05 12.11 -11.95
C VAL A 334 -2.24 12.82 -12.58
N ARG A 335 -2.64 13.98 -12.04
CA ARG A 335 -3.73 14.77 -12.63
C ARG A 335 -3.44 15.17 -14.07
N GLU A 336 -2.23 15.67 -14.33
CA GLU A 336 -1.82 16.05 -15.69
C GLU A 336 -1.85 14.86 -16.67
N HIS A 337 -1.49 13.65 -16.23
CA HIS A 337 -1.60 12.43 -17.04
C HIS A 337 -3.05 12.17 -17.46
N PHE A 338 -3.98 12.23 -16.51
CA PHE A 338 -5.41 12.03 -16.78
C PHE A 338 -6.07 13.18 -17.56
N GLU A 339 -5.50 14.38 -17.54
CA GLU A 339 -5.95 15.49 -18.38
C GLU A 339 -5.47 15.36 -19.83
N LYS A 340 -4.19 15.01 -20.02
CA LYS A 340 -3.51 15.02 -21.32
C LYS A 340 -3.69 13.72 -22.11
N ASN A 341 -3.89 12.58 -21.43
CA ASN A 341 -4.06 11.28 -22.07
C ASN A 341 -5.55 10.91 -22.17
N THR A 342 -6.12 10.99 -23.37
CA THR A 342 -7.55 10.71 -23.63
C THR A 342 -7.99 9.34 -23.12
N LYS A 343 -7.18 8.28 -23.32
CA LYS A 343 -7.53 6.92 -22.86
C LYS A 343 -7.55 6.83 -21.33
N ALA A 344 -6.58 7.46 -20.67
CA ALA A 344 -6.56 7.52 -19.21
C ALA A 344 -7.76 8.31 -18.69
N ARG A 345 -8.09 9.45 -19.30
CA ARG A 345 -9.26 10.26 -18.96
C ARG A 345 -10.56 9.48 -19.04
N GLU A 346 -10.79 8.76 -20.14
CA GLU A 346 -11.99 7.93 -20.31
C GLU A 346 -12.09 6.83 -19.24
N LEU A 347 -10.96 6.21 -18.86
CA LEU A 347 -10.93 5.24 -17.77
C LEU A 347 -11.31 5.90 -16.44
N PHE A 348 -10.76 7.08 -16.16
CA PHE A 348 -11.06 7.83 -14.95
C PHE A 348 -12.55 8.20 -14.87
N GLU A 349 -13.12 8.79 -15.93
CA GLU A 349 -14.54 9.16 -16.00
C GLU A 349 -15.45 7.95 -15.77
N LYS A 350 -15.14 6.80 -16.38
CA LYS A 350 -15.85 5.54 -16.14
C LYS A 350 -15.76 5.11 -14.67
N VAL A 351 -14.57 5.09 -14.08
CA VAL A 351 -14.40 4.72 -12.67
C VAL A 351 -15.14 5.67 -11.73
N GLN A 352 -15.21 6.97 -12.03
CA GLN A 352 -16.00 7.94 -11.25
C GLN A 352 -17.50 7.64 -11.26
N SER A 353 -18.02 7.09 -12.36
CA SER A 353 -19.43 6.73 -12.50
C SER A 353 -19.82 5.42 -11.79
N PHE A 354 -18.85 4.64 -11.31
CA PHE A 354 -19.12 3.37 -10.65
C PHE A 354 -19.44 3.57 -9.17
N GLU A 355 -20.46 2.89 -8.68
CA GLU A 355 -20.75 2.81 -7.26
C GLU A 355 -19.75 1.86 -6.57
N VAL A 356 -19.11 2.35 -5.50
CA VAL A 356 -18.18 1.54 -4.70
C VAL A 356 -19.00 0.66 -3.75
N THR A 357 -19.05 -0.63 -4.06
CA THR A 357 -19.72 -1.65 -3.25
C THR A 357 -18.72 -2.42 -2.38
N ARG A 358 -19.21 -3.05 -1.31
CA ARG A 358 -18.39 -3.59 -0.22
C ARG A 358 -18.24 -5.10 -0.23
#